data_AF-A0AAW0VVR1-F1
#
_entry.id   AF-A0AAW0VVR1-F1
#
_cell.length_a   1.000
_cell.length_b   1.000
_cell.length_c   1.000
_cell.angle_alpha   90.00
_cell.angle_beta   90.00
_cell.angle_gamma   90.00
#
_symmetry.space_group_name_H-M   'P 1'
#
loop_
_entity.id
_entity.type
_entity.pdbx_description
1 polymer ?
#
loop_
_entity_poly.entity_id
_entity_poly.type
_entity_poly.pdbx_seq_one_letter_code
_entity_poly.pdbx_strand_id
1 'polypeptide(L)'
;GQIFDSEGDKQQAYQYYFDSYRYFPSNLEVIDWLGSYFIEHQVAEKAISYFERAALMQPDQAKWHLMVAACHRRSGNYQQALHTYKQINRRFPENVECLKLLIRLSSDLGLKEATEYAQELKKVERAQEQRDSRATSGSRPGSRRSSSRASRSGSAASTGYDDAAAPKSPATRASARSGRSVPGSALSGGRATRLSLNDLDENEPFVPANKQVDSSYVDPLGPPQERPRTSLRRKQDDDDFADEELGDDLLPE
;
A
#
# COMPACT_ATOMS: atom_id res chain seq x y z
N GLY A 1 -13.68 20.82 -9.66
CA GLY A 1 -14.14 19.99 -8.53
C GLY A 1 -14.19 20.81 -7.26
N GLN A 2 -13.07 20.91 -6.54
CA GLN A 2 -12.99 21.52 -5.20
C GLN A 2 -13.52 22.96 -5.10
N ILE A 3 -13.25 23.82 -6.08
CA ILE A 3 -13.74 25.21 -6.08
C ILE A 3 -15.28 25.24 -6.06
N PHE A 4 -15.93 24.56 -7.00
CA PHE A 4 -17.40 24.47 -7.06
C PHE A 4 -18.01 23.80 -5.83
N ASP A 5 -17.32 22.83 -5.24
CA ASP A 5 -17.76 22.21 -3.98
C ASP A 5 -17.75 23.21 -2.81
N SER A 6 -16.73 24.07 -2.75
CA SER A 6 -16.66 25.16 -1.75
C SER A 6 -17.67 26.27 -1.99
N GLU A 7 -18.08 26.48 -3.25
CA GLU A 7 -19.12 27.43 -3.65
C GLU A 7 -20.54 26.87 -3.42
N GLY A 8 -20.67 25.58 -3.14
CA GLY A 8 -21.93 24.89 -2.89
C GLY A 8 -22.65 24.36 -4.13
N ASP A 9 -22.08 24.54 -5.33
CA ASP A 9 -22.60 23.94 -6.55
C ASP A 9 -22.13 22.48 -6.68
N LYS A 10 -22.84 21.60 -5.98
CA LYS A 10 -22.56 20.15 -5.98
C LYS A 10 -22.76 19.49 -7.34
N GLN A 11 -23.62 20.05 -8.20
CA GLN A 11 -23.92 19.46 -9.50
C GLN A 11 -22.77 19.68 -10.47
N GLN A 12 -22.23 20.90 -10.54
CA GLN A 12 -21.04 21.18 -11.33
C GLN A 12 -19.82 20.47 -10.75
N ALA A 13 -19.66 20.48 -9.43
CA ALA A 13 -18.58 19.74 -8.76
C ALA A 13 -18.59 18.26 -9.19
N TYR A 14 -19.77 17.63 -9.19
CA TYR A 14 -19.94 16.25 -9.62
C TYR A 14 -19.47 16.01 -11.06
N GLN A 15 -19.84 16.88 -12.01
CA GLN A 15 -19.39 16.72 -13.40
C GLN A 15 -17.87 16.73 -13.50
N TYR A 16 -17.21 17.71 -12.88
CA TYR A 16 -15.74 17.79 -12.90
C TYR A 16 -15.05 16.62 -12.20
N TYR A 17 -15.59 16.15 -11.08
CA TYR A 17 -15.03 14.99 -10.38
C TYR A 17 -15.28 13.68 -11.16
N PHE A 18 -16.44 13.55 -11.80
CA PHE A 18 -16.77 12.42 -12.65
C PHE A 18 -15.87 12.35 -13.89
N ASP A 19 -15.65 13.48 -14.55
CA ASP A 19 -14.72 13.58 -15.69
C ASP A 19 -13.29 13.25 -15.23
N SER A 20 -12.85 13.79 -14.09
CA SER A 20 -11.56 13.45 -13.51
C SER A 20 -11.41 11.95 -13.25
N TYR A 21 -12.43 11.31 -12.67
CA TYR A 21 -12.44 9.86 -12.43
C TYR A 21 -12.41 9.05 -13.73
N ARG A 22 -13.04 9.54 -14.81
CA ARG A 22 -13.03 8.90 -16.12
C ARG A 22 -11.62 8.82 -16.71
N TYR A 23 -10.82 9.88 -16.55
CA TYR A 23 -9.43 9.90 -17.03
C TYR A 23 -8.46 9.21 -16.05
N PHE A 24 -8.64 9.43 -14.75
CA PHE A 24 -7.77 8.91 -13.70
C PHE A 24 -8.57 8.22 -12.60
N PRO A 25 -8.92 6.93 -12.78
CA PRO A 25 -9.73 6.22 -11.82
C PRO A 25 -8.96 5.75 -10.58
N SER A 26 -7.67 6.06 -10.47
CA SER A 26 -6.81 5.73 -9.33
C SER A 26 -6.71 6.83 -8.28
N ASN A 27 -7.33 7.98 -8.52
CA ASN A 27 -7.29 9.07 -7.56
C ASN A 27 -8.27 8.81 -6.40
N LEU A 28 -7.70 8.49 -5.23
CA LEU A 28 -8.46 8.20 -4.00
C LEU A 28 -9.27 9.39 -3.50
N GLU A 29 -8.79 10.62 -3.67
CA GLU A 29 -9.51 11.84 -3.22
C GLU A 29 -10.79 12.03 -4.03
N VAL A 30 -10.71 11.80 -5.34
CA VAL A 30 -11.88 11.88 -6.25
C VAL A 30 -12.87 10.77 -5.92
N ILE A 31 -12.38 9.56 -5.61
CA ILE A 31 -13.22 8.44 -5.18
C ILE A 31 -13.91 8.74 -3.83
N ASP A 32 -13.20 9.30 -2.86
CA ASP A 32 -13.76 9.69 -1.56
C ASP A 32 -14.88 10.72 -1.72
N TRP A 33 -14.64 11.72 -2.58
CA TRP A 33 -15.62 12.76 -2.90
C TRP A 33 -16.86 12.18 -3.62
N LEU A 34 -16.67 11.38 -4.67
CA LEU A 34 -17.77 10.75 -5.41
C LEU A 34 -18.58 9.81 -4.51
N GLY A 35 -17.92 9.01 -3.68
CA GLY A 35 -18.58 8.14 -2.71
C GLY A 35 -19.41 8.92 -1.70
N SER A 36 -18.87 10.01 -1.15
CA SER A 36 -19.57 10.89 -0.22
C SER A 36 -20.78 11.58 -0.86
N TYR A 37 -20.64 12.02 -2.12
CA TYR A 37 -21.73 12.57 -2.92
C TYR A 37 -22.88 11.55 -3.07
N PHE A 38 -22.59 10.31 -3.47
CA PHE A 38 -23.63 9.28 -3.61
C PHE A 38 -24.28 8.90 -2.26
N ILE A 39 -23.52 8.92 -1.17
CA ILE A 39 -24.04 8.73 0.19
C ILE A 39 -25.04 9.83 0.56
N GLU A 40 -24.75 11.10 0.24
CA GLU A 40 -25.61 12.24 0.51
C GLU A 40 -26.91 12.18 -0.30
N HIS A 41 -26.82 11.76 -1.56
CA HIS A 41 -27.97 11.57 -2.45
C HIS A 41 -28.78 10.28 -2.17
N GLN A 42 -28.51 9.58 -1.06
CA GLN A 42 -29.16 8.33 -0.65
C GLN A 42 -29.00 7.16 -1.64
N VAL A 43 -28.05 7.24 -2.58
CA VAL A 43 -27.74 6.16 -3.53
C VAL A 43 -26.49 5.41 -3.06
N ALA A 44 -26.60 4.78 -1.89
CA ALA A 44 -25.47 4.10 -1.25
C ALA A 44 -24.96 2.89 -2.06
N GLU A 45 -25.79 2.26 -2.90
CA GLU A 45 -25.37 1.14 -3.75
C GLU A 45 -24.29 1.51 -4.76
N LYS A 46 -24.41 2.68 -5.39
CA LYS A 46 -23.36 3.17 -6.31
C LYS A 46 -22.08 3.50 -5.55
N ALA A 47 -22.21 4.07 -4.35
CA ALA A 47 -21.07 4.40 -3.49
C ALA A 47 -20.22 3.17 -3.13
N ILE A 48 -20.84 1.99 -2.94
CA ILE A 48 -20.13 0.74 -2.64
C ILE A 48 -19.07 0.46 -3.72
N SER A 49 -19.42 0.55 -5.00
CA SER A 49 -18.49 0.25 -6.10
C SER A 49 -17.25 1.16 -6.12
N TYR A 50 -17.43 2.44 -5.76
CA TYR A 50 -16.33 3.40 -5.66
C TYR A 50 -15.42 3.06 -4.47
N PHE A 51 -15.99 2.78 -3.30
CA PHE A 51 -15.19 2.45 -2.12
C PHE A 51 -14.54 1.06 -2.18
N GLU A 52 -15.16 0.08 -2.84
CA GLU A 52 -14.53 -1.21 -3.13
C GLU A 52 -13.27 -1.03 -3.97
N ARG A 53 -13.34 -0.15 -4.97
CA ARG A 53 -12.17 0.18 -5.79
C ARG A 53 -11.07 0.86 -4.96
N ALA A 54 -11.42 1.76 -4.04
CA ALA A 54 -10.45 2.34 -3.11
C ALA A 54 -9.84 1.29 -2.17
N ALA A 55 -10.63 0.35 -1.68
CA ALA A 55 -10.17 -0.75 -0.82
C ALA A 55 -9.20 -1.69 -1.55
N LEU A 56 -9.36 -1.88 -2.87
CA LEU A 56 -8.40 -2.63 -3.69
C LEU A 56 -7.06 -1.89 -3.85
N MET A 57 -7.09 -0.55 -3.90
CA MET A 57 -5.87 0.26 -4.02
C MET A 57 -5.10 0.36 -2.70
N GLN A 58 -5.82 0.42 -1.57
CA GLN A 58 -5.24 0.49 -0.23
C GLN A 58 -5.81 -0.61 0.68
N PRO A 59 -5.34 -1.86 0.52
CA PRO A 59 -5.83 -3.00 1.32
C PRO A 59 -5.38 -2.94 2.78
N ASP A 60 -4.35 -2.15 3.09
CA ASP A 60 -3.81 -2.00 4.44
C ASP A 60 -4.61 -0.97 5.26
N GLN A 61 -5.40 -0.13 4.59
CA GLN A 61 -6.15 0.93 5.23
C GLN A 61 -7.58 0.48 5.55
N ALA A 62 -7.88 0.34 6.85
CA ALA A 62 -9.22 -0.02 7.31
C ALA A 62 -10.32 1.01 6.93
N LYS A 63 -9.95 2.28 6.67
CA LYS A 63 -10.90 3.36 6.33
C LYS A 63 -11.85 2.96 5.19
N TRP A 64 -11.31 2.44 4.09
CA TRP A 64 -12.12 2.14 2.89
C TRP A 64 -13.07 0.97 3.11
N HIS A 65 -12.61 -0.08 3.80
CA HIS A 65 -13.46 -1.18 4.18
C HIS A 65 -14.61 -0.74 5.10
N LEU A 66 -14.34 0.18 6.04
CA LEU A 66 -15.38 0.76 6.89
C LEU A 66 -16.40 1.57 6.09
N MET A 67 -15.97 2.31 5.06
CA MET A 67 -16.88 3.04 4.15
C MET A 67 -17.78 2.09 3.37
N VAL A 68 -17.27 0.97 2.87
CA VAL A 68 -18.09 -0.07 2.21
C VAL A 68 -19.15 -0.62 3.18
N ALA A 69 -18.76 -1.00 4.40
CA ALA A 69 -19.70 -1.50 5.41
C ALA A 69 -20.73 -0.43 5.84
N ALA A 70 -20.33 0.84 5.92
CA ALA A 70 -21.23 1.95 6.20
C ALA A 70 -22.24 2.16 5.06
N CYS A 71 -21.83 1.98 3.81
CA CYS A 71 -22.73 2.02 2.66
C CYS A 71 -23.76 0.88 2.70
N HIS A 72 -23.35 -0.37 2.99
CA HIS A 72 -24.29 -1.48 3.15
C HIS A 72 -25.34 -1.20 4.24
N ARG A 73 -24.92 -0.58 5.35
CA ARG A 73 -25.84 -0.17 6.42
C ARG A 73 -26.85 0.87 5.93
N ARG A 74 -26.42 1.86 5.12
CA ARG A 74 -27.29 2.88 4.52
C ARG A 74 -28.23 2.32 3.46
N SER A 75 -27.80 1.31 2.71
CA SER A 75 -28.65 0.59 1.75
C SER A 75 -29.70 -0.30 2.42
N GLY A 76 -29.75 -0.39 3.76
CA GLY A 76 -30.69 -1.25 4.50
C GLY A 76 -30.25 -2.71 4.62
N ASN A 77 -29.09 -3.07 4.08
CA ASN A 77 -28.53 -4.43 4.11
C ASN A 77 -27.77 -4.67 5.42
N TYR A 78 -28.48 -4.64 6.55
CA TYR A 78 -27.89 -4.72 7.89
C TYR A 78 -27.12 -6.03 8.14
N GLN A 79 -27.62 -7.17 7.63
CA GLN A 79 -26.97 -8.47 7.79
C GLN A 79 -25.61 -8.52 7.08
N GLN A 80 -25.57 -8.04 5.84
CA GLN A 80 -24.34 -7.98 5.05
C GLN A 80 -23.36 -6.98 5.68
N ALA A 81 -23.84 -5.81 6.13
CA ALA A 81 -23.03 -4.84 6.84
C ALA A 81 -22.37 -5.45 8.08
N LEU A 82 -23.14 -6.19 8.88
CA LEU A 82 -22.63 -6.85 10.09
C LEU A 82 -21.56 -7.89 9.76
N HIS A 83 -21.76 -8.70 8.73
CA HIS A 83 -20.75 -9.65 8.26
C HIS A 83 -19.46 -8.93 7.84
N THR A 84 -19.57 -7.87 7.04
CA THR A 84 -18.42 -7.07 6.59
C THR A 84 -17.70 -6.43 7.78
N TYR A 85 -18.41 -5.85 8.76
CA TYR A 85 -17.79 -5.31 9.97
C TYR A 85 -17.05 -6.38 10.79
N LYS A 86 -17.62 -7.58 10.93
CA LYS A 86 -16.94 -8.71 11.60
C LYS A 86 -15.65 -9.10 10.88
N GLN A 87 -15.65 -9.13 9.55
CA GLN A 87 -14.44 -9.40 8.76
C GLN A 87 -13.37 -8.31 8.95
N ILE A 88 -13.79 -7.03 8.97
CA ILE A 88 -12.89 -5.89 9.19
C ILE A 88 -12.27 -5.98 10.58
N ASN A 89 -13.06 -6.27 11.61
CA ASN A 89 -12.55 -6.40 12.98
C ASN A 89 -11.52 -7.53 13.12
N ARG A 90 -11.71 -8.65 12.41
CA ARG A 90 -10.72 -9.75 12.37
C ARG A 90 -9.40 -9.33 11.75
N ARG A 91 -9.45 -8.45 10.75
CA ARG A 91 -8.23 -7.97 10.05
C ARG A 91 -7.57 -6.79 10.76
N PHE A 92 -8.37 -5.95 11.41
CA PHE A 92 -7.95 -4.72 12.09
C PHE A 92 -8.54 -4.66 13.51
N PRO A 93 -8.08 -5.51 14.44
CA PRO A 93 -8.64 -5.60 15.79
C PRO A 93 -8.35 -4.34 16.65
N GLU A 94 -7.33 -3.56 16.31
CA GLU A 94 -6.99 -2.33 17.03
C GLU A 94 -7.79 -1.10 16.54
N ASN A 95 -8.68 -1.25 15.56
CA ASN A 95 -9.43 -0.11 15.02
C ASN A 95 -10.66 0.22 15.89
N VAL A 96 -10.52 1.28 16.68
CA VAL A 96 -11.56 1.83 17.57
C VAL A 96 -12.84 2.21 16.81
N GLU A 97 -12.74 2.78 15.61
CA GLU A 97 -13.90 3.22 14.83
C GLU A 97 -14.73 2.03 14.33
N CYS A 98 -14.06 0.93 13.95
CA CYS A 98 -14.74 -0.31 13.59
C CYS A 98 -15.59 -0.85 14.76
N LEU A 99 -15.00 -0.92 15.94
CA LEU A 99 -15.68 -1.42 17.15
C LEU A 99 -16.86 -0.54 17.53
N LYS A 100 -16.71 0.79 17.50
CA LYS A 100 -17.82 1.74 17.75
C LYS A 100 -18.98 1.54 16.78
N LEU A 101 -18.70 1.40 15.48
CA LEU A 101 -19.73 1.17 14.46
C LEU A 101 -20.43 -0.18 14.65
N LEU A 102 -19.68 -1.21 15.03
CA LEU A 102 -20.20 -2.54 15.29
C LEU A 102 -21.09 -2.55 16.55
N ILE A 103 -20.69 -1.86 17.63
CA ILE A 103 -21.51 -1.68 18.84
C ILE A 103 -22.81 -0.97 18.49
N ARG A 104 -22.75 0.12 17.69
CA ARG A 104 -23.95 0.85 17.27
C ARG A 104 -24.90 -0.06 16.49
N LEU A 105 -24.39 -0.74 15.46
CA LEU A 105 -25.19 -1.63 14.62
C LEU A 105 -25.77 -2.83 15.40
N SER A 106 -24.98 -3.44 16.28
CA SER A 106 -25.42 -4.58 17.11
C SER A 106 -26.44 -4.16 18.16
N SER A 107 -26.32 -2.95 18.70
CA SER A 107 -27.32 -2.34 19.59
C SER A 107 -28.63 -2.07 18.84
N ASP A 108 -28.56 -1.52 17.63
CA ASP A 108 -29.72 -1.25 16.78
C ASP A 108 -30.48 -2.55 16.44
N LEU A 109 -29.75 -3.67 16.31
CA LEU A 109 -30.31 -5.01 16.04
C LEU A 109 -30.69 -5.80 17.29
N GLY A 110 -30.41 -5.30 18.50
CA GLY A 110 -30.71 -5.98 19.77
C GLY A 110 -29.89 -7.25 20.04
N LEU A 111 -28.70 -7.36 19.46
CA LEU A 111 -27.84 -8.55 19.60
C LEU A 111 -27.03 -8.49 20.91
N LYS A 112 -26.93 -9.61 21.62
CA LYS A 112 -26.10 -9.73 22.86
C LYS A 112 -24.61 -9.48 22.61
N GLU A 113 -24.14 -9.74 21.39
CA GLU A 113 -22.76 -9.49 20.96
C GLU A 113 -22.36 -8.01 21.16
N ALA A 114 -23.30 -7.07 21.19
CA ALA A 114 -23.03 -5.66 21.46
C ALA A 114 -22.22 -5.44 22.76
N THR A 115 -22.52 -6.24 23.78
CA THR A 115 -21.84 -6.17 25.08
C THR A 115 -20.39 -6.67 25.01
N GLU A 116 -20.13 -7.68 24.17
CA GLU A 116 -18.79 -8.22 23.95
C GLU A 116 -17.92 -7.20 23.22
N TYR A 117 -18.43 -6.60 22.13
CA TYR A 117 -17.71 -5.55 21.42
C TYR A 117 -17.45 -4.31 22.29
N ALA A 118 -18.37 -3.97 23.19
CA ALA A 118 -18.17 -2.87 24.14
C ALA A 118 -17.05 -3.17 25.16
N GLN A 119 -16.91 -4.43 25.58
CA GLN A 119 -15.78 -4.85 26.42
C GLN A 119 -14.46 -4.81 25.65
N GLU A 120 -14.45 -5.30 24.40
CA GLU A 120 -13.27 -5.23 23.53
C GLU A 120 -12.84 -3.78 23.25
N LEU A 121 -13.79 -2.87 22.99
CA LEU A 121 -13.50 -1.44 22.82
C LEU A 121 -12.78 -0.85 24.04
N LYS A 122 -13.27 -1.12 25.25
CA LYS A 122 -12.63 -0.66 26.50
C LYS A 122 -11.22 -1.22 26.67
N LYS A 123 -10.98 -2.47 26.27
CA LYS A 123 -9.63 -3.08 26.32
C LYS A 123 -8.70 -2.39 25.34
N VAL A 124 -9.14 -2.14 24.10
CA VAL A 124 -8.35 -1.47 23.06
C VAL A 124 -8.03 -0.03 23.48
N GLU A 125 -9.01 0.74 23.95
CA GLU A 125 -8.80 2.12 24.44
C GLU A 125 -7.81 2.16 25.60
N ARG A 126 -7.96 1.27 26.59
CA ARG A 126 -7.02 1.17 27.71
C ARG A 126 -5.61 0.77 27.28
N ALA A 127 -5.49 -0.11 26.27
CA ALA A 127 -4.20 -0.50 25.72
C ALA A 127 -3.55 0.65 24.94
N GLN A 128 -4.36 1.43 24.21
CA GLN A 128 -3.91 2.59 23.44
C GLN A 128 -3.44 3.71 24.37
N GLU A 129 -4.20 4.03 25.42
CA GLU A 129 -3.81 5.00 26.45
C GLU A 129 -2.51 4.60 27.18
N GLN A 130 -2.32 3.31 27.44
CA GLN A 130 -1.05 2.80 27.99
C GLN A 130 0.12 2.94 27.01
N ARG A 131 -0.11 2.78 25.70
CA ARG A 131 0.91 3.04 24.68
C ARG A 131 1.26 4.53 24.61
N ASP A 132 0.25 5.40 24.62
CA ASP A 132 0.43 6.86 24.54
C ASP A 132 1.11 7.43 25.79
N SER A 133 0.74 6.96 26.99
CA SER A 133 1.41 7.32 28.25
C SER A 133 2.88 6.85 28.30
N ARG A 134 3.19 5.69 27.73
CA ARG A 134 4.59 5.23 27.57
C ARG A 134 5.36 6.07 26.55
N ALA A 135 4.74 6.44 25.43
CA ALA A 135 5.36 7.28 24.42
C ALA A 135 5.66 8.70 24.92
N THR A 136 4.74 9.28 25.71
CA THR A 136 4.89 10.61 26.31
C THR A 136 5.91 10.61 27.46
N SER A 137 5.92 9.59 28.31
CA SER A 137 6.92 9.46 29.39
C SER A 137 8.33 9.14 28.89
N GLY A 138 8.46 8.38 27.80
CA GLY A 138 9.74 8.10 27.14
C GLY A 138 10.32 9.28 26.34
N SER A 139 9.51 10.29 26.02
CA SER A 139 9.93 11.48 25.25
C SER A 139 10.34 12.66 26.12
N ARG A 140 10.42 12.52 27.46
CA ARG A 140 11.07 13.54 28.29
C ARG A 140 12.54 13.65 27.85
N PRO A 141 12.99 14.79 27.27
CA PRO A 141 14.40 14.98 26.98
C PRO A 141 15.11 14.92 28.32
N GLY A 142 15.85 13.84 28.53
CA GLY A 142 16.64 13.68 29.73
C GLY A 142 17.48 14.92 29.88
N SER A 143 17.13 15.76 30.86
CA SER A 143 18.04 16.71 31.46
C SER A 143 19.21 15.87 31.90
N ARG A 144 20.23 15.80 31.03
CA ARG A 144 21.56 15.29 31.35
C ARG A 144 22.06 16.23 32.43
N ARG A 145 21.66 15.96 33.68
CA ARG A 145 22.32 16.48 34.87
C ARG A 145 23.74 15.93 34.79
N SER A 146 24.63 16.72 34.20
CA SER A 146 26.06 16.58 34.37
C SER A 146 26.33 16.70 35.86
N SER A 147 26.39 15.55 36.54
CA SER A 147 26.95 15.47 37.88
C SER A 147 28.45 15.72 37.75
N SER A 148 28.84 16.99 37.74
CA SER A 148 30.20 17.42 38.01
C SER A 148 30.52 17.02 39.43
N ARG A 149 31.11 15.83 39.56
CA ARG A 149 31.63 15.30 40.80
C ARG A 149 32.83 16.18 41.16
N ALA A 150 32.59 17.14 42.04
CA ALA A 150 33.60 17.95 42.70
C ALA A 150 34.59 17.02 43.40
N SER A 151 35.81 16.94 42.88
CA SER A 151 36.97 16.46 43.62
C SER A 151 37.68 17.68 44.19
N ARG A 152 37.48 17.88 45.49
CA ARG A 152 38.38 18.67 46.34
C ARG A 152 39.67 17.87 46.51
N SER A 153 40.80 18.40 46.05
CA SER A 153 42.09 18.08 46.67
C SER A 153 43.04 19.28 46.63
N GLY A 154 43.33 19.80 47.81
CA GLY A 154 44.67 20.16 48.31
C GLY A 154 45.60 21.03 47.45
N SER A 155 45.87 22.23 47.97
CA SER A 155 46.94 23.14 47.58
C SER A 155 48.35 22.63 48.00
N ALA A 156 49.36 22.83 47.15
CA ALA A 156 50.77 23.14 47.48
C ALA A 156 51.53 23.46 46.15
N ALA A 157 51.87 24.72 45.87
CA ALA A 157 53.21 25.32 46.01
C ALA A 157 54.27 24.69 45.06
N SER A 158 54.52 25.30 43.88
CA SER A 158 55.67 26.18 43.54
C SER A 158 57.03 25.45 43.50
N THR A 159 57.70 25.28 42.36
CA THR A 159 58.54 26.28 41.67
C THR A 159 59.21 25.61 40.44
N GLY A 160 59.50 26.37 39.37
CA GLY A 160 60.41 25.92 38.31
C GLY A 160 60.13 26.46 36.91
N TYR A 161 60.57 27.70 36.66
CA TYR A 161 61.25 28.24 35.46
C TYR A 161 60.79 27.87 34.02
N ASP A 162 60.45 28.94 33.27
CA ASP A 162 60.74 29.30 31.85
C ASP A 162 60.47 28.24 30.75
N ASP A 163 59.85 28.51 29.60
CA ASP A 163 60.10 29.60 28.66
C ASP A 163 59.02 29.61 27.54
N ALA A 164 59.05 30.64 26.71
CA ALA A 164 58.03 31.07 25.76
C ALA A 164 57.84 30.21 24.48
N ALA A 165 56.68 30.46 23.84
CA ALA A 165 56.42 30.55 22.39
C ALA A 165 55.31 29.61 21.84
N ALA A 166 54.26 30.26 21.33
CA ALA A 166 53.20 29.69 20.47
C ALA A 166 53.66 29.70 18.98
N PRO A 167 52.84 29.34 17.95
CA PRO A 167 51.50 28.73 17.97
C PRO A 167 51.22 27.59 16.93
N LYS A 168 50.19 26.81 17.25
CA LYS A 168 49.08 26.27 16.41
C LYS A 168 49.37 25.57 15.06
N SER A 169 49.09 24.27 15.07
CA SER A 169 48.75 23.40 13.94
C SER A 169 47.25 23.05 13.92
N PRO A 170 46.61 22.88 12.75
CA PRO A 170 45.40 22.07 12.63
C PRO A 170 45.68 20.84 11.76
N ALA A 171 45.47 19.64 12.30
CA ALA A 171 45.30 18.46 11.46
C ALA A 171 44.49 17.39 12.18
N THR A 172 43.46 16.97 11.46
CA THR A 172 42.47 15.95 11.75
C THR A 172 43.09 14.56 11.91
N ARG A 173 42.62 13.80 12.90
CA ARG A 173 42.86 12.35 12.95
C ARG A 173 41.60 11.59 13.33
N ALA A 174 41.43 10.52 12.56
CA ALA A 174 40.42 9.49 12.60
C ALA A 174 40.22 8.83 13.97
N SER A 175 38.98 8.37 14.19
CA SER A 175 38.65 7.34 15.16
C SER A 175 38.10 6.10 14.46
N ALA A 176 38.69 4.98 14.86
CA ALA A 176 38.34 3.58 14.60
C ALA A 176 36.89 3.26 15.02
N ARG A 177 36.12 2.51 14.23
CA ARG A 177 36.03 1.04 14.09
C ARG A 177 35.17 0.35 15.16
N SER A 178 34.03 -0.18 14.74
CA SER A 178 33.39 -1.46 15.12
C SER A 178 31.98 -1.42 14.51
N GLY A 179 31.53 -2.28 13.59
CA GLY A 179 31.58 -3.73 13.58
C GLY A 179 30.14 -4.22 13.46
N ARG A 180 29.62 -4.41 12.23
CA ARG A 180 28.31 -5.02 11.99
C ARG A 180 28.36 -5.87 10.73
N SER A 181 28.35 -7.18 10.94
CA SER A 181 28.20 -8.22 9.93
C SER A 181 26.72 -8.52 9.70
N VAL A 182 26.29 -8.49 8.43
CA VAL A 182 25.03 -9.10 7.97
C VAL A 182 25.37 -9.86 6.67
N PRO A 183 24.97 -11.12 6.50
CA PRO A 183 25.35 -11.93 5.34
C PRO A 183 24.45 -11.63 4.14
N GLY A 184 25.03 -11.73 2.95
CA GLY A 184 24.28 -11.75 1.70
C GLY A 184 23.78 -13.16 1.35
N SER A 185 22.70 -13.24 0.58
CA SER A 185 22.63 -14.14 -0.58
C SER A 185 21.37 -13.96 -1.42
N ALA A 186 21.63 -13.98 -2.73
CA ALA A 186 20.87 -14.60 -3.81
C ALA A 186 19.50 -14.04 -4.22
N LEU A 187 19.51 -13.57 -5.48
CA LEU A 187 18.40 -13.40 -6.39
C LEU A 187 17.85 -14.78 -6.83
N SER A 188 16.54 -14.95 -6.87
CA SER A 188 15.86 -15.88 -7.80
C SER A 188 14.38 -15.55 -7.87
N GLY A 189 13.91 -15.26 -9.09
CA GLY A 189 12.49 -15.04 -9.38
C GLY A 189 11.70 -16.36 -9.38
N GLY A 190 10.41 -16.26 -9.04
CA GLY A 190 9.45 -17.35 -9.12
C GLY A 190 8.11 -16.96 -8.49
N ARG A 191 7.04 -16.94 -9.30
CA ARG A 191 5.67 -16.60 -8.91
C ARG A 191 5.16 -17.59 -7.85
N ALA A 192 4.84 -17.09 -6.66
CA ALA A 192 4.17 -17.88 -5.63
C ALA A 192 2.66 -17.98 -5.92
N THR A 193 2.20 -19.17 -6.31
CA THR A 193 0.80 -19.58 -6.20
C THR A 193 0.44 -19.77 -4.73
N ARG A 194 -0.64 -19.13 -4.27
CA ARG A 194 -1.24 -19.32 -2.95
C ARG A 194 -1.53 -20.80 -2.71
N LEU A 195 -0.86 -21.40 -1.74
CA LEU A 195 -1.30 -22.65 -1.12
C LEU A 195 -2.11 -22.29 0.13
N SER A 196 -3.32 -22.87 0.18
CA SER A 196 -4.29 -22.73 1.26
C SER A 196 -3.74 -23.36 2.54
N LEU A 197 -3.74 -22.57 3.61
CA LEU A 197 -3.15 -22.91 4.91
C LEU A 197 -4.24 -23.50 5.83
N ASN A 198 -4.80 -24.65 5.44
CA ASN A 198 -5.64 -25.46 6.32
C ASN A 198 -4.98 -26.84 6.44
N ASP A 199 -4.93 -27.34 7.68
CA ASP A 199 -4.46 -28.66 8.13
C ASP A 199 -2.93 -28.81 8.29
N LEU A 200 -2.44 -28.38 9.46
CA LEU A 200 -1.21 -28.88 10.06
C LEU A 200 -1.57 -29.53 11.41
N ASP A 201 -1.80 -30.84 11.36
CA ASP A 201 -1.84 -31.71 12.53
C ASP A 201 -0.39 -32.07 12.91
N GLU A 202 -0.03 -31.92 14.18
CA GLU A 202 1.36 -31.76 14.65
C GLU A 202 2.13 -33.07 14.89
N ASN A 203 1.70 -34.22 14.37
CA ASN A 203 2.35 -35.51 14.68
C ASN A 203 2.36 -36.54 13.52
N GLU A 204 3.02 -36.23 12.40
CA GLU A 204 3.39 -37.26 11.41
C GLU A 204 4.81 -37.00 10.86
N PRO A 205 5.72 -37.99 10.89
CA PRO A 205 7.06 -37.83 10.34
C PRO A 205 7.04 -37.71 8.81
N PHE A 206 7.73 -36.68 8.29
CA PHE A 206 7.80 -36.37 6.87
C PHE A 206 8.45 -37.51 6.07
N VAL A 207 7.67 -38.16 5.19
CA VAL A 207 8.16 -39.12 4.21
C VAL A 207 8.19 -38.44 2.83
N PRO A 208 9.36 -38.33 2.17
CA PRO A 208 9.44 -37.73 0.84
C PRO A 208 8.79 -38.66 -0.19
N ALA A 209 7.54 -38.38 -0.53
CA ALA A 209 6.86 -39.06 -1.63
C ALA A 209 7.46 -38.55 -2.95
N ASN A 210 8.32 -39.38 -3.56
CA ASN A 210 8.86 -39.14 -4.90
C ASN A 210 7.75 -39.37 -5.94
N LYS A 211 6.79 -38.44 -6.01
CA LYS A 211 5.72 -38.46 -7.00
C LYS A 211 6.32 -38.04 -8.34
N GLN A 212 6.46 -39.00 -9.25
CA GLN A 212 6.71 -38.71 -10.66
C GLN A 212 5.58 -37.80 -11.15
N VAL A 213 5.94 -36.55 -11.49
CA VAL A 213 4.99 -35.57 -12.01
C VAL A 213 4.73 -35.95 -13.46
N ASP A 214 3.54 -36.47 -13.73
CA ASP A 214 3.08 -36.70 -15.09
C ASP A 214 2.92 -35.33 -15.77
N SER A 215 3.76 -35.08 -16.77
CA SER A 215 3.93 -33.80 -17.46
C SER A 215 3.19 -33.76 -18.79
N SER A 216 2.26 -34.69 -19.02
CA SER A 216 1.38 -34.70 -20.18
C SER A 216 0.26 -33.67 -20.04
N TYR A 217 0.59 -32.38 -20.21
CA TYR A 217 -0.42 -31.33 -20.36
C TYR A 217 -1.00 -31.37 -21.78
N VAL A 218 -2.28 -31.74 -21.91
CA VAL A 218 -3.03 -31.68 -23.16
C VAL A 218 -3.90 -30.43 -23.11
N ASP A 219 -3.57 -29.44 -23.95
CA ASP A 219 -4.31 -28.19 -24.05
C ASP A 219 -5.75 -28.46 -24.55
N PRO A 220 -6.80 -28.17 -23.75
CA PRO A 220 -8.18 -28.43 -24.12
C PRO A 220 -8.68 -27.56 -25.29
N LEU A 221 -7.93 -26.53 -25.69
CA LEU A 221 -8.26 -25.65 -26.80
C LEU A 221 -7.62 -26.07 -28.13
N GLY A 222 -6.78 -27.11 -28.12
CA GLY A 222 -6.08 -27.59 -29.31
C GLY A 222 -5.04 -26.60 -29.85
N PRO A 223 -4.29 -26.97 -30.91
CA PRO A 223 -3.31 -26.06 -31.51
C PRO A 223 -4.01 -24.79 -32.03
N PRO A 224 -3.42 -23.60 -31.87
CA PRO A 224 -4.03 -22.35 -32.30
C PRO A 224 -4.31 -22.37 -33.81
N GLN A 225 -5.53 -21.97 -34.20
CA GLN A 225 -5.90 -21.86 -35.61
C GLN A 225 -4.98 -20.85 -36.32
N GLU A 226 -4.39 -21.27 -37.45
CA GLU A 226 -3.56 -20.39 -38.27
C GLU A 226 -4.40 -19.22 -38.80
N ARG A 227 -3.99 -17.99 -38.46
CA ARG A 227 -4.62 -16.78 -38.98
C ARG A 227 -4.33 -16.68 -40.48
N PRO A 228 -5.34 -16.35 -41.31
CA PRO A 228 -5.13 -16.23 -42.75
C PRO A 228 -4.06 -15.17 -43.05
N ARG A 229 -3.03 -15.55 -43.81
CA ARG A 229 -1.97 -14.65 -44.26
C ARG A 229 -2.57 -13.66 -45.26
N THR A 230 -2.81 -12.42 -44.83
CA THR A 230 -3.35 -11.34 -45.69
C THR A 230 -2.30 -10.65 -46.57
N SER A 231 -1.10 -11.22 -46.70
CA SER A 231 -0.05 -10.68 -47.58
C SER A 231 0.45 -11.72 -48.58
N LEU A 232 -0.44 -12.13 -49.51
CA LEU A 232 -0.01 -12.74 -50.77
C LEU A 232 0.13 -11.61 -51.81
N ARG A 233 1.32 -11.00 -51.89
CA ARG A 233 1.69 -10.23 -53.09
C ARG A 233 1.84 -11.22 -54.23
N ARG A 234 0.89 -11.20 -55.18
CA ARG A 234 1.10 -11.80 -56.51
C ARG A 234 2.29 -11.08 -57.13
N LYS A 235 3.34 -11.84 -57.45
CA LYS A 235 4.39 -11.41 -58.36
C LYS A 235 3.74 -11.42 -59.74
N GLN A 236 3.42 -10.24 -60.25
CA GLN A 236 3.00 -10.04 -61.62
C GLN A 236 4.26 -9.61 -62.35
N ASP A 237 4.60 -10.38 -63.38
CA ASP A 237 5.77 -10.20 -64.21
C ASP A 237 5.61 -8.88 -65.00
N ASP A 238 6.35 -7.85 -64.58
CA ASP A 238 6.55 -6.61 -65.35
C ASP A 238 8.02 -6.59 -65.80
N ASP A 239 8.38 -7.52 -66.69
CA ASP A 239 9.63 -7.54 -67.46
C ASP A 239 9.37 -7.02 -68.89
N ASP A 240 8.79 -5.81 -69.03
CA ASP A 240 8.46 -5.19 -70.33
C ASP A 240 8.93 -3.71 -70.45
N PHE A 241 9.99 -3.32 -69.73
CA PHE A 241 10.51 -1.94 -69.77
C PHE A 241 12.01 -1.83 -70.11
N ALA A 242 12.53 -2.79 -70.89
CA ALA A 242 13.95 -2.87 -71.24
C ALA A 242 14.26 -2.76 -72.75
N ASP A 243 13.31 -2.32 -73.59
CA ASP A 243 13.51 -2.16 -75.03
C ASP A 243 13.08 -0.75 -75.55
N GLU A 244 13.58 0.32 -74.92
CA GLU A 244 13.64 1.63 -75.59
C GLU A 244 15.10 2.00 -75.87
N GLU A 245 15.45 1.81 -77.14
CA GLU A 245 16.67 2.20 -77.83
C GLU A 245 17.01 3.69 -77.57
N LEU A 246 18.11 3.91 -76.85
CA LEU A 246 18.61 5.24 -76.50
C LEU A 246 19.22 5.89 -77.76
N GLY A 247 18.46 6.75 -78.43
CA GLY A 247 18.92 7.52 -79.59
C GLY A 247 19.95 8.60 -79.23
N ASP A 248 21.08 8.59 -79.92
CA ASP A 248 22.25 9.48 -79.77
C ASP A 248 22.05 10.93 -80.32
N ASP A 249 20.87 11.54 -80.12
CA ASP A 249 20.53 12.86 -80.71
C ASP A 249 20.25 13.96 -79.67
N LEU A 250 21.06 14.05 -78.62
CA LEU A 250 20.96 15.13 -77.63
C LEU A 250 22.30 15.75 -77.23
N LEU A 251 23.05 16.25 -78.21
CA LEU A 251 24.10 17.26 -78.01
C LEU A 251 23.90 18.42 -78.98
N PRO A 252 23.72 19.67 -78.51
CA PRO A 252 23.82 20.84 -79.36
C PRO A 252 25.30 21.14 -79.69
N GLU A 253 25.60 21.47 -80.95
CA GLU A 253 26.83 22.21 -81.33
C GLU A 253 26.79 23.67 -80.86
#